data_AF-A0A7Y5PZC4-F1
#
_entry.id   AF-A0A7Y5PZC4-F1
#
_cell.length_a   1.000
_cell.length_b   1.000
_cell.length_c   1.000
_cell.angle_alpha   90.00
_cell.angle_beta   90.00
_cell.angle_gamma   90.00
#
_symmetry.space_group_name_H-M   'P 1'
#
loop_
_entity.id
_entity.type
_entity.pdbx_description
1 polymer ?
#
loop_
_entity_poly.entity_id
_entity_poly.type
_entity_poly.pdbx_seq_one_letter_code
_entity_poly.pdbx_strand_id
1 'polypeptide(L)'
;MKLRTHSAARTRRGLTLVELVLSAGLLALLVAAVFVLVRQFMGVWDKSEVRRMQVEESSGVAELCAADLAALEPGPRGDFLAEWAFFDHDGDGVPETKWPRVRLVRHASVAELARLQAGDDKAERITGEGLIEVIWAVLPLDPGTRDVSRRSFGALWRGERIYGPARGADVSFFDEKYLSAGGVPRPTSTQEVSGGVLWIGMQFATQTSLLREGWKLGNAPGDTVASWDAWQRGRPNAQRHVWNDPSDFLPKAGDTPLLPRRVRLEFEFEHPADLRRRTRLSNYLGPQDGGFEVDDPAKLPEPGGHVLVDSEWLRIESVMGRWVNVRRGERGTAPKPHENGSVLHYGRTLVRDVPIAVHREDWDL
;
A
#
# COMPACT_ATOMS: atom_id res chain seq x y z
N MET A 1 -51.10 -60.97 58.59
CA MET A 1 -50.94 -61.59 57.26
C MET A 1 -51.55 -60.65 56.22
N LYS A 2 -50.81 -60.41 55.12
CA LYS A 2 -51.09 -59.58 53.91
C LYS A 2 -50.77 -58.08 53.98
N LEU A 3 -49.49 -57.78 53.69
CA LEU A 3 -49.03 -56.52 53.08
C LEU A 3 -49.68 -56.37 51.70
N ARG A 4 -50.35 -55.24 51.44
CA ARG A 4 -50.76 -54.81 50.09
C ARG A 4 -49.87 -53.65 49.66
N THR A 5 -48.88 -53.97 48.84
CA THR A 5 -48.09 -53.01 48.08
C THR A 5 -48.95 -52.43 46.97
N HIS A 6 -49.38 -51.17 47.11
CA HIS A 6 -49.92 -50.40 46.00
C HIS A 6 -48.74 -49.85 45.18
N SER A 7 -48.41 -50.56 44.10
CA SER A 7 -47.63 -50.01 42.99
C SER A 7 -48.45 -48.89 42.35
N ALA A 8 -48.02 -47.64 42.53
CA ALA A 8 -48.59 -46.50 41.81
C ALA A 8 -48.21 -46.65 40.33
N ALA A 9 -49.20 -46.87 39.49
CA ALA A 9 -49.03 -46.87 38.04
C ALA A 9 -48.54 -45.47 37.61
N ARG A 10 -47.29 -45.39 37.15
CA ARG A 10 -46.75 -44.23 36.44
C ARG A 10 -47.61 -44.04 35.18
N THR A 11 -48.55 -43.10 35.22
CA THR A 11 -49.28 -42.63 34.04
C THR A 11 -48.28 -42.03 33.09
N ARG A 12 -47.92 -42.79 32.04
CA ARG A 12 -47.23 -42.26 30.87
C ARG A 12 -48.21 -41.30 30.19
N ARG A 13 -48.16 -40.02 30.54
CA ARG A 13 -48.81 -38.96 29.77
C ARG A 13 -48.10 -38.93 28.41
N GLY A 14 -48.79 -39.42 27.37
CA GLY A 14 -48.33 -39.28 26.00
C GLY A 14 -48.33 -37.81 25.61
N LEU A 15 -47.30 -37.37 24.88
CA LEU A 15 -47.25 -36.05 24.28
C LEU A 15 -48.47 -35.85 23.38
N THR A 16 -49.18 -34.75 23.57
CA THR A 16 -50.27 -34.37 22.67
C THR A 16 -49.71 -33.90 21.33
N LEU A 17 -50.45 -34.10 20.23
CA LEU A 17 -50.05 -33.64 18.90
C LEU A 17 -49.68 -32.14 18.89
N VAL A 18 -50.41 -31.34 19.67
CA VAL A 18 -50.19 -29.89 19.81
C VAL A 18 -48.83 -29.59 20.47
N GLU A 19 -48.46 -30.30 21.54
CA GLU A 19 -47.15 -30.14 22.17
C GLU A 19 -46.01 -30.56 21.23
N LEU A 20 -46.24 -31.58 20.39
CA LEU A 20 -45.25 -32.04 19.42
C LEU A 20 -45.04 -31.01 18.30
N VAL A 21 -46.12 -30.41 17.79
CA VAL A 21 -46.07 -29.32 16.80
C VAL A 21 -45.43 -28.06 17.38
N LEU A 22 -45.78 -27.66 18.60
CA LEU A 22 -45.18 -26.50 19.27
C LEU A 22 -43.68 -26.70 19.54
N SER A 23 -43.29 -27.90 19.99
CA SER A 23 -41.88 -28.23 20.24
C SER A 23 -41.08 -28.23 18.93
N ALA A 24 -41.64 -28.78 17.85
CA ALA A 24 -41.01 -28.75 16.53
C ALA A 24 -40.89 -27.33 15.96
N GLY A 25 -41.92 -26.49 16.13
CA GLY A 25 -41.90 -25.09 15.71
C GLY A 25 -40.89 -24.26 16.49
N LEU A 26 -40.82 -24.44 17.82
CA LEU A 26 -39.82 -23.78 18.66
C LEU A 26 -38.40 -24.24 18.30
N LEU A 27 -38.21 -25.55 18.06
CA LEU A 27 -36.93 -26.09 17.61
C LEU A 27 -36.51 -25.48 16.28
N ALA A 28 -37.42 -25.38 15.31
CA ALA A 28 -37.14 -24.75 14.01
C ALA A 28 -36.73 -23.28 14.15
N LEU A 29 -37.42 -22.52 15.02
CA LEU A 29 -37.06 -21.13 15.32
C LEU A 29 -35.69 -21.02 16.00
N LEU A 30 -35.39 -21.91 16.95
CA LEU A 30 -34.09 -21.95 17.61
C LEU A 30 -32.96 -22.30 16.64
N VAL A 31 -33.15 -23.30 15.77
CA VAL A 31 -32.17 -23.67 14.75
C VAL A 31 -31.93 -22.51 13.77
N ALA A 32 -33.00 -21.82 13.35
CA ALA A 32 -32.87 -20.63 12.49
C ALA A 32 -32.09 -19.50 13.19
N ALA A 33 -32.40 -19.22 14.46
CA ALA A 33 -31.69 -18.22 15.26
C ALA A 33 -30.20 -18.56 15.44
N VAL A 34 -29.88 -19.82 15.72
CA VAL A 34 -28.49 -20.31 15.79
C VAL A 34 -27.79 -20.14 14.45
N PHE A 35 -28.44 -20.46 13.34
CA PHE A 35 -27.84 -20.32 12.01
C PHE A 35 -27.54 -18.85 11.67
N VAL A 36 -28.45 -17.93 12.02
CA VAL A 36 -28.23 -16.49 11.87
C VAL A 36 -27.05 -16.02 12.73
N LEU A 37 -26.97 -16.44 13.99
CA LEU A 37 -25.86 -16.11 14.87
C LEU A 37 -24.54 -16.64 14.33
N VAL A 38 -24.46 -17.92 13.95
CA VAL A 38 -23.25 -18.53 13.38
C VAL A 38 -22.81 -17.78 12.12
N ARG A 39 -23.74 -17.43 11.22
CA ARG A 39 -23.41 -16.66 10.01
C ARG A 39 -22.88 -15.26 10.35
N GLN A 40 -23.46 -14.59 11.35
CA GLN A 40 -23.01 -13.29 11.82
C GLN A 40 -21.62 -13.37 12.45
N PHE A 41 -21.37 -14.38 13.30
CA PHE A 41 -20.07 -14.63 13.91
C PHE A 41 -19.00 -14.95 12.87
N MET A 42 -19.28 -15.82 11.89
CA MET A 42 -18.34 -16.11 10.80
C MET A 42 -18.06 -14.85 9.97
N GLY A 43 -19.07 -14.03 9.67
CA GLY A 43 -18.86 -12.77 8.95
C GLY A 43 -17.98 -11.76 9.70
N VAL A 44 -18.08 -11.71 11.03
CA VAL A 44 -17.20 -10.89 11.88
C VAL A 44 -15.79 -11.47 11.94
N TRP A 45 -15.67 -12.78 12.07
CA TRP A 45 -14.40 -13.49 12.10
C TRP A 45 -13.63 -13.31 10.79
N ASP A 46 -14.27 -13.57 9.64
CA ASP A 46 -13.65 -13.38 8.31
C ASP A 46 -13.19 -11.94 8.10
N LYS A 47 -13.98 -10.96 8.54
CA LYS A 47 -13.58 -9.54 8.52
C LYS A 47 -12.37 -9.28 9.40
N SER A 48 -12.32 -9.89 10.59
CA SER A 48 -11.20 -9.74 11.53
C SER A 48 -9.92 -10.40 11.01
N GLU A 49 -10.03 -11.57 10.39
CA GLU A 49 -8.89 -12.34 9.89
C GLU A 49 -8.25 -11.66 8.67
N VAL A 50 -9.06 -11.22 7.70
CA VAL A 50 -8.58 -10.43 6.55
C VAL A 50 -7.91 -9.14 7.03
N ARG A 51 -8.52 -8.45 8.02
CA ARG A 51 -7.92 -7.25 8.63
C ARG A 51 -6.58 -7.56 9.28
N ARG A 52 -6.43 -8.70 9.97
CA ARG A 52 -5.17 -9.09 10.59
C ARG A 52 -4.09 -9.34 9.53
N MET A 53 -4.41 -10.13 8.51
CA MET A 53 -3.49 -10.44 7.41
C MET A 53 -3.01 -9.17 6.70
N GLN A 54 -3.91 -8.24 6.38
CA GLN A 54 -3.53 -6.96 5.77
C GLN A 54 -2.59 -6.13 6.64
N VAL A 55 -2.87 -6.05 7.95
CA VAL A 55 -2.00 -5.31 8.87
C VAL A 55 -0.65 -5.99 9.00
N GLU A 56 -0.59 -7.31 9.07
CA GLU A 56 0.66 -8.08 9.14
C GLU A 56 1.52 -7.87 7.88
N GLU A 57 0.90 -7.98 6.68
CA GLU A 57 1.59 -7.79 5.40
C GLU A 57 2.08 -6.33 5.24
N SER A 58 1.19 -5.36 5.45
CA SER A 58 1.52 -3.93 5.35
C SER A 58 2.61 -3.54 6.34
N SER A 59 2.56 -4.07 7.57
CA SER A 59 3.56 -3.79 8.61
C SER A 59 4.90 -4.44 8.27
N GLY A 60 4.90 -5.67 7.76
CA GLY A 60 6.12 -6.36 7.34
C GLY A 60 6.84 -5.61 6.21
N VAL A 61 6.08 -5.16 5.20
CA VAL A 61 6.61 -4.32 4.12
C VAL A 61 7.14 -2.99 4.63
N ALA A 62 6.37 -2.30 5.49
CA ALA A 62 6.76 -1.00 6.02
C ALA A 62 8.02 -1.09 6.88
N GLU A 63 8.17 -2.13 7.71
CA GLU A 63 9.38 -2.35 8.51
C GLU A 63 10.59 -2.70 7.63
N LEU A 64 10.41 -3.50 6.58
CA LEU A 64 11.50 -3.82 5.65
C LEU A 64 11.97 -2.57 4.89
N CYS A 65 11.05 -1.75 4.38
CA CYS A 65 11.38 -0.49 3.71
C CYS A 65 12.00 0.52 4.67
N ALA A 66 11.48 0.64 5.90
CA ALA A 66 12.04 1.49 6.93
C ALA A 66 13.46 1.07 7.33
N ALA A 67 13.73 -0.23 7.43
CA ALA A 67 15.06 -0.75 7.71
C ALA A 67 16.06 -0.39 6.60
N ASP A 68 15.66 -0.48 5.33
CA ASP A 68 16.51 -0.07 4.21
C ASP A 68 16.82 1.44 4.24
N LEU A 69 15.82 2.28 4.51
CA LEU A 69 15.97 3.72 4.62
C LEU A 69 16.82 4.14 5.83
N ALA A 70 16.63 3.49 6.98
CA ALA A 70 17.38 3.80 8.20
C ALA A 70 18.87 3.46 8.06
N ALA A 71 19.22 2.54 7.14
CA ALA A 71 20.58 2.07 6.91
C ALA A 71 21.32 2.80 5.77
N LEU A 72 20.73 3.87 5.20
CA LEU A 72 21.35 4.67 4.13
C LEU A 72 22.82 5.02 4.45
N GLU A 73 23.70 4.87 3.45
CA GLU A 73 25.10 5.28 3.56
C GLU A 73 25.21 6.80 3.40
N PRO A 74 25.67 7.56 4.43
CA PRO A 74 25.79 9.01 4.35
C PRO A 74 27.07 9.48 3.66
N GLY A 75 28.08 8.62 3.53
CA GLY A 75 29.37 8.98 2.99
C GLY A 75 29.36 9.18 1.47
N PRO A 76 30.52 9.50 0.87
CA PRO A 76 30.65 9.79 -0.56
C PRO A 76 30.22 8.66 -1.51
N ARG A 77 30.05 7.44 -0.99
CA ARG A 77 29.60 6.26 -1.74
C ARG A 77 28.09 6.06 -1.71
N GLY A 78 27.40 6.81 -0.85
CA GLY A 78 25.96 6.76 -0.71
C GLY A 78 25.25 7.32 -1.93
N ASP A 79 24.03 6.85 -2.15
CA ASP A 79 23.12 7.42 -3.13
C ASP A 79 21.68 7.12 -2.71
N PHE A 80 20.79 8.05 -2.99
CA PHE A 80 19.37 7.93 -2.74
C PHE A 80 18.59 8.65 -3.83
N LEU A 81 17.69 7.92 -4.47
CA LEU A 81 16.87 8.38 -5.57
C LEU A 81 15.45 7.87 -5.42
N ALA A 82 14.52 8.79 -5.20
CA ALA A 82 13.10 8.53 -5.17
C ALA A 82 12.40 9.33 -6.27
N GLU A 83 11.63 8.66 -7.12
CA GLU A 83 10.92 9.30 -8.22
C GLU A 83 9.58 8.64 -8.48
N TRP A 84 8.70 9.35 -9.16
CA TRP A 84 7.39 8.88 -9.58
C TRP A 84 7.42 8.46 -11.05
N ALA A 85 7.04 7.22 -11.29
CA ALA A 85 6.91 6.61 -12.60
C ALA A 85 5.44 6.52 -13.02
N PHE A 86 5.24 6.45 -14.33
CA PHE A 86 3.94 6.36 -14.97
C PHE A 86 3.82 5.04 -15.69
N PHE A 87 2.66 4.42 -15.54
CA PHE A 87 2.36 3.14 -16.15
C PHE A 87 1.08 3.27 -16.97
N ASP A 88 1.24 3.08 -18.27
CA ASP A 88 0.17 2.77 -19.20
C ASP A 88 -0.22 1.30 -18.97
N HIS A 89 -1.37 1.11 -18.30
CA HIS A 89 -1.82 -0.21 -17.88
C HIS A 89 -2.49 -0.99 -19.00
N ASP A 90 -3.10 -0.33 -19.98
CA ASP A 90 -3.86 -0.99 -21.04
C ASP A 90 -3.23 -0.89 -22.43
N GLY A 91 -2.10 -0.19 -22.53
CA GLY A 91 -1.29 -0.08 -23.73
C GLY A 91 -1.82 0.92 -24.74
N ASP A 92 -2.68 1.86 -24.32
CA ASP A 92 -3.29 2.86 -25.19
C ASP A 92 -2.38 4.09 -25.47
N GLY A 93 -1.20 4.13 -24.84
CA GLY A 93 -0.22 5.19 -24.94
C GLY A 93 -0.45 6.34 -23.94
N VAL A 94 -1.48 6.26 -23.10
CA VAL A 94 -1.83 7.25 -22.08
C VAL A 94 -1.57 6.66 -20.71
N PRO A 95 -0.52 7.10 -20.00
CA PRO A 95 -0.25 6.56 -18.69
C PRO A 95 -1.34 6.92 -17.67
N GLU A 96 -1.90 5.90 -17.02
CA GLU A 96 -3.05 6.04 -16.14
C GLU A 96 -2.65 6.15 -14.67
N THR A 97 -1.67 5.34 -14.26
CA THR A 97 -1.33 5.17 -12.84
C THR A 97 0.07 5.67 -12.54
N LYS A 98 0.23 6.21 -11.32
CA LYS A 98 1.45 6.83 -10.81
C LYS A 98 1.94 6.05 -9.61
N TRP A 99 3.17 5.60 -9.69
CA TRP A 99 3.76 4.79 -8.63
C TRP A 99 5.20 5.22 -8.38
N PRO A 100 5.64 5.24 -7.12
CA PRO A 100 6.99 5.65 -6.87
C PRO A 100 7.97 4.49 -7.03
N ARG A 101 9.23 4.86 -7.25
CA ARG A 101 10.39 3.99 -7.28
C ARG A 101 11.46 4.56 -6.39
N VAL A 102 12.08 3.72 -5.59
CA VAL A 102 13.18 4.09 -4.70
C VAL A 102 14.39 3.27 -5.05
N ARG A 103 15.53 3.94 -5.19
CA ARG A 103 16.84 3.32 -5.36
C ARG A 103 17.76 3.91 -4.32
N LEU A 104 18.48 3.05 -3.62
CA LEU A 104 19.31 3.47 -2.50
C LEU A 104 20.56 2.63 -2.36
N VAL A 105 21.60 3.24 -1.78
CA VAL A 105 22.78 2.54 -1.28
C VAL A 105 22.74 2.57 0.24
N ARG A 106 22.90 1.40 0.85
CA ARG A 106 22.87 1.27 2.31
C ARG A 106 23.93 0.32 2.84
N HIS A 107 24.17 0.44 4.14
CA HIS A 107 24.97 -0.54 4.87
C HIS A 107 24.29 -1.90 4.90
N ALA A 108 25.08 -2.96 4.78
CA ALA A 108 24.66 -4.34 4.87
C ALA A 108 25.32 -5.04 6.05
N SER A 109 24.55 -5.86 6.74
CA SER A 109 25.08 -6.77 7.76
C SER A 109 25.91 -7.87 7.12
N VAL A 110 26.82 -8.46 7.92
CA VAL A 110 27.64 -9.60 7.49
C VAL A 110 26.77 -10.77 7.01
N ALA A 111 25.61 -10.99 7.65
CA ALA A 111 24.68 -12.05 7.29
C ALA A 111 24.02 -11.80 5.91
N GLU A 112 23.66 -10.55 5.61
CA GLU A 112 23.07 -10.19 4.31
C GLU A 112 24.07 -10.37 3.17
N LEU A 113 25.32 -9.93 3.37
CA LEU A 113 26.38 -10.13 2.39
C LEU A 113 26.62 -11.64 2.15
N ALA A 114 26.69 -12.43 3.22
CA ALA A 114 26.86 -13.88 3.10
C ALA A 114 25.70 -14.54 2.33
N ARG A 115 24.46 -14.07 2.53
CA ARG A 115 23.28 -14.55 1.78
C ARG A 115 23.35 -14.16 0.30
N LEU A 116 23.72 -12.92 -0.01
CA LEU A 116 23.78 -12.42 -1.40
C LEU A 116 24.93 -13.05 -2.21
N GLN A 117 25.90 -13.66 -1.53
CA GLN A 117 27.02 -14.39 -2.11
C GLN A 117 26.88 -15.91 -1.94
N ALA A 118 25.71 -16.38 -1.47
CA ALA A 118 25.45 -17.79 -1.29
C ALA A 118 25.35 -18.45 -2.68
N GLY A 119 26.32 -19.30 -3.01
CA GLY A 119 26.42 -19.93 -4.33
C GLY A 119 27.57 -19.39 -5.18
N ASP A 120 28.13 -18.22 -4.84
CA ASP A 120 29.33 -17.71 -5.50
C ASP A 120 30.56 -18.51 -5.07
N ASP A 121 31.46 -18.77 -6.02
CA ASP A 121 32.77 -19.33 -5.74
C ASP A 121 33.55 -18.40 -4.80
N LYS A 122 34.35 -18.96 -3.89
CA LYS A 122 35.12 -18.17 -2.91
C LYS A 122 36.01 -17.09 -3.57
N ALA A 123 36.45 -17.32 -4.80
CA ALA A 123 37.25 -16.38 -5.57
C ALA A 123 36.41 -15.25 -6.21
N GLU A 124 35.11 -15.48 -6.43
CA GLU A 124 34.16 -14.51 -6.99
C GLU A 124 33.42 -13.71 -5.91
N ARG A 125 33.50 -14.17 -4.65
CA ARG A 125 32.99 -13.42 -3.50
C ARG A 125 33.69 -12.08 -3.41
N ILE A 126 32.92 -11.04 -3.66
CA ILE A 126 33.32 -9.67 -3.45
C ILE A 126 33.53 -9.46 -1.94
N THR A 127 34.78 -9.35 -1.50
CA THR A 127 35.11 -8.69 -0.23
C THR A 127 34.73 -7.21 -0.37
N GLY A 128 33.44 -6.93 -0.17
CA GLY A 128 32.84 -5.65 -0.42
C GLY A 128 32.92 -4.73 0.79
N GLU A 129 32.68 -3.46 0.53
CA GLU A 129 32.75 -2.32 1.45
C GLU A 129 31.69 -2.31 2.57
N GLY A 130 30.95 -3.41 2.73
CA GLY A 130 29.81 -3.47 3.65
C GLY A 130 28.54 -2.81 3.10
N LEU A 131 28.42 -2.66 1.78
CA LEU A 131 27.34 -1.90 1.13
C LEU A 131 26.54 -2.75 0.13
N ILE A 132 25.24 -2.45 0.03
CA ILE A 132 24.36 -2.99 -1.01
C ILE A 132 23.55 -1.88 -1.69
N GLU A 133 23.21 -2.09 -2.96
CA GLU A 133 22.17 -1.34 -3.66
C GLU A 133 20.83 -2.04 -3.43
N VAL A 134 19.79 -1.25 -3.21
CA VAL A 134 18.41 -1.71 -3.07
C VAL A 134 17.52 -0.92 -4.01
N ILE A 135 16.58 -1.61 -4.66
CA ILE A 135 15.50 -0.99 -5.41
C ILE A 135 14.16 -1.43 -4.83
N TRP A 136 13.24 -0.48 -4.71
CA TRP A 136 11.81 -0.70 -4.50
C TRP A 136 11.03 -0.11 -5.67
N ALA A 137 10.06 -0.85 -6.18
CA ALA A 137 9.19 -0.39 -7.24
C ALA A 137 7.80 -1.00 -7.09
N VAL A 138 6.75 -0.21 -7.33
CA VAL A 138 5.41 -0.76 -7.56
C VAL A 138 5.22 -0.93 -9.05
N LEU A 139 4.80 -2.13 -9.45
CA LEU A 139 4.52 -2.48 -10.84
C LEU A 139 3.05 -2.84 -11.00
N PRO A 140 2.44 -2.59 -12.17
CA PRO A 140 1.11 -3.11 -12.49
C PRO A 140 1.02 -4.61 -12.22
N LEU A 141 -0.03 -5.05 -11.52
CA LEU A 141 -0.22 -6.48 -11.24
C LEU A 141 -0.55 -7.27 -12.53
N ASP A 142 -1.42 -6.71 -13.37
CA ASP A 142 -1.85 -7.31 -14.63
C ASP A 142 -1.61 -6.33 -15.80
N PRO A 143 -0.37 -6.20 -16.31
CA PRO A 143 -0.07 -5.33 -17.44
C PRO A 143 -0.88 -5.71 -18.69
N GLY A 144 -1.49 -4.73 -19.35
CA GLY A 144 -2.32 -4.92 -20.54
C GLY A 144 -3.76 -5.35 -20.26
N THR A 145 -4.20 -5.40 -19.00
CA THR A 145 -5.57 -5.80 -18.67
C THR A 145 -6.60 -4.75 -19.12
N ARG A 146 -7.65 -5.22 -19.80
CA ARG A 146 -8.84 -4.41 -20.11
C ARG A 146 -9.89 -4.44 -19.01
N ASP A 147 -9.69 -5.27 -17.98
CA ASP A 147 -10.56 -5.30 -16.81
C ASP A 147 -10.27 -4.09 -15.93
N VAL A 148 -11.14 -3.07 -16.04
CA VAL A 148 -11.03 -1.80 -15.32
C VAL A 148 -10.94 -2.03 -13.80
N SER A 149 -11.59 -3.06 -13.28
CA SER A 149 -11.56 -3.38 -11.84
C SER A 149 -10.22 -3.94 -11.37
N ARG A 150 -9.32 -4.31 -12.29
CA ARG A 150 -7.99 -4.84 -11.99
C ARG A 150 -6.85 -3.88 -12.31
N ARG A 151 -7.11 -2.82 -13.08
CA ARG A 151 -6.11 -1.79 -13.45
C ARG A 151 -5.59 -1.00 -12.24
N SER A 152 -6.35 -0.94 -11.16
CA SER A 152 -6.02 -0.18 -9.96
C SER A 152 -4.99 -0.86 -9.04
N PHE A 153 -4.58 -2.10 -9.34
CA PHE A 153 -3.70 -2.88 -8.47
C PHE A 153 -2.24 -2.89 -8.91
N GLY A 154 -1.37 -2.64 -7.94
CA GLY A 154 0.06 -2.86 -8.05
C GLY A 154 0.55 -4.08 -7.27
N ALA A 155 1.72 -4.56 -7.65
CA ALA A 155 2.58 -5.44 -6.87
C ALA A 155 3.82 -4.66 -6.45
N LEU A 156 4.23 -4.81 -5.19
CA LEU A 156 5.45 -4.22 -4.66
C LEU A 156 6.62 -5.18 -4.87
N TRP A 157 7.66 -4.67 -5.53
CA TRP A 157 8.88 -5.39 -5.84
C TRP A 157 10.06 -4.80 -5.09
N ARG A 158 10.98 -5.68 -4.68
CA ARG A 158 12.25 -5.32 -4.07
C ARG A 158 13.39 -6.09 -4.71
N GLY A 159 14.51 -5.42 -4.96
CA GLY A 159 15.75 -6.02 -5.43
C GLY A 159 16.92 -5.62 -4.55
N GLU A 160 17.89 -6.51 -4.44
CA GLU A 160 19.13 -6.29 -3.69
C GLU A 160 20.32 -6.76 -4.49
N ARG A 161 21.42 -6.04 -4.39
CA ARG A 161 22.71 -6.51 -4.91
C ARG A 161 23.85 -5.90 -4.12
N ILE A 162 24.99 -6.58 -4.14
CA ILE A 162 26.23 -6.04 -3.57
C ILE A 162 26.64 -4.80 -4.37
N TYR A 163 26.92 -3.73 -3.62
CA TYR A 163 27.42 -2.48 -4.18
C TYR A 163 28.87 -2.66 -4.61
N GLY A 164 29.22 -2.14 -5.79
CA GLY A 164 30.59 -2.11 -6.26
C GLY A 164 30.76 -2.38 -7.76
N PRO A 165 31.87 -1.91 -8.35
CA PRO A 165 32.11 -1.92 -9.79
C PRO A 165 32.35 -3.33 -10.36
N ALA A 166 32.72 -4.30 -9.53
CA ALA A 166 33.14 -5.64 -9.94
C ALA A 166 32.04 -6.48 -10.62
N ARG A 167 30.76 -6.12 -10.47
CA ARG A 167 29.63 -6.81 -11.11
C ARG A 167 29.11 -6.10 -12.38
N GLY A 168 29.75 -5.02 -12.83
CA GLY A 168 29.33 -4.25 -14.01
C GLY A 168 28.33 -3.12 -13.67
N ALA A 169 28.43 -2.01 -14.41
CA ALA A 169 27.54 -0.85 -14.28
C ALA A 169 26.14 -1.11 -14.88
N ASP A 170 26.08 -1.97 -15.90
CA ASP A 170 24.91 -2.38 -16.68
C ASP A 170 23.87 -3.22 -15.90
N VAL A 171 24.18 -3.53 -14.65
CA VAL A 171 23.31 -4.20 -13.69
C VAL A 171 23.03 -3.35 -12.44
N SER A 172 23.50 -2.09 -12.39
CA SER A 172 23.19 -1.19 -11.26
C SER A 172 21.73 -0.79 -11.29
N PHE A 173 21.09 -0.70 -10.12
CA PHE A 173 19.71 -0.20 -10.05
C PHE A 173 19.61 1.28 -10.45
N PHE A 174 20.71 2.02 -10.35
CA PHE A 174 20.81 3.42 -10.75
C PHE A 174 21.08 3.61 -12.25
N ASP A 175 21.42 2.54 -13.00
CA ASP A 175 21.59 2.62 -14.45
C ASP A 175 20.22 2.82 -15.13
N GLU A 176 20.13 3.79 -16.04
CA GLU A 176 18.88 4.09 -16.76
C GLU A 176 18.36 2.89 -17.56
N LYS A 177 19.25 2.02 -18.06
CA LYS A 177 18.92 0.82 -18.84
C LYS A 177 18.48 -0.35 -17.97
N TYR A 178 18.58 -0.23 -16.64
CA TYR A 178 18.06 -1.26 -15.73
C TYR A 178 16.54 -1.29 -15.77
N LEU A 179 15.91 -0.14 -15.91
CA LEU A 179 14.46 0.00 -16.06
C LEU A 179 14.12 0.06 -17.55
N SER A 180 13.05 -0.62 -17.95
CA SER A 180 12.51 -0.47 -19.30
C SER A 180 11.97 0.96 -19.52
N ALA A 181 11.63 1.30 -20.77
CA ALA A 181 10.97 2.58 -21.08
C ALA A 181 9.66 2.76 -20.29
N GLY A 182 8.90 1.67 -20.12
CA GLY A 182 7.69 1.58 -19.28
C GLY A 182 7.98 1.46 -17.78
N GLY A 183 9.24 1.58 -17.37
CA GLY A 183 9.64 1.65 -15.98
C GLY A 183 9.73 0.33 -15.22
N VAL A 184 9.70 -0.80 -15.94
CA VAL A 184 9.73 -2.16 -15.38
C VAL A 184 11.18 -2.63 -15.16
N PRO A 185 11.55 -3.11 -13.96
CA PRO A 185 12.83 -3.73 -13.65
C PRO A 185 13.13 -4.99 -14.47
N ARG A 186 14.43 -5.34 -14.59
CA ARG A 186 14.83 -6.62 -15.20
C ARG A 186 14.45 -7.81 -14.31
N PRO A 187 13.91 -8.91 -14.87
CA PRO A 187 13.32 -10.01 -14.08
C PRO A 187 14.27 -10.76 -13.13
N THR A 188 15.58 -10.67 -13.32
CA THR A 188 16.54 -11.55 -12.63
C THR A 188 17.04 -11.04 -11.28
N SER A 189 16.68 -9.81 -10.88
CA SER A 189 17.29 -9.14 -9.71
C SER A 189 16.29 -8.52 -8.73
N THR A 190 15.01 -8.59 -9.03
CA THR A 190 13.92 -8.13 -8.17
C THR A 190 12.93 -9.26 -7.96
N GLN A 191 12.35 -9.31 -6.77
CA GLN A 191 11.28 -10.25 -6.42
C GLN A 191 10.07 -9.48 -5.88
N GLU A 192 8.89 -10.06 -6.11
CA GLU A 192 7.66 -9.56 -5.50
C GLU A 192 7.70 -9.77 -3.98
N VAL A 193 7.36 -8.73 -3.23
CA VAL A 193 7.29 -8.74 -1.76
C VAL A 193 5.85 -8.80 -1.29
N SER A 194 4.93 -8.15 -2.01
CA SER A 194 3.52 -8.05 -1.65
C SER A 194 2.69 -7.65 -2.87
N GLY A 195 1.44 -8.13 -2.92
CA GLY A 195 0.46 -7.78 -3.96
C GLY A 195 -0.67 -6.91 -3.42
N GLY A 196 -1.55 -6.45 -4.30
CA GLY A 196 -2.75 -5.70 -3.88
C GLY A 196 -2.46 -4.27 -3.43
N VAL A 197 -1.36 -3.69 -3.86
CA VAL A 197 -1.00 -2.30 -3.55
C VAL A 197 -1.98 -1.37 -4.27
N LEU A 198 -2.67 -0.50 -3.53
CA LEU A 198 -3.49 0.59 -4.09
C LEU A 198 -2.73 1.92 -4.04
N TRP A 199 -1.96 2.17 -2.98
CA TRP A 199 -1.19 3.41 -2.84
C TRP A 199 0.13 3.20 -2.11
N ILE A 200 1.17 3.92 -2.56
CA ILE A 200 2.40 4.16 -1.82
C ILE A 200 2.68 5.66 -1.92
N GLY A 201 2.44 6.37 -0.84
CA GLY A 201 2.82 7.75 -0.66
C GLY A 201 4.22 7.83 -0.08
N MET A 202 5.05 8.70 -0.65
CA MET A 202 6.35 9.04 -0.08
C MET A 202 6.48 10.54 0.03
N GLN A 203 6.89 10.99 1.21
CA GLN A 203 7.21 12.38 1.48
C GLN A 203 8.55 12.45 2.18
N PHE A 204 9.38 13.37 1.72
CA PHE A 204 10.75 13.56 2.17
C PHE A 204 10.84 14.91 2.86
N ALA A 205 11.19 14.88 4.14
CA ALA A 205 11.49 16.09 4.89
C ALA A 205 12.85 16.65 4.46
N THR A 206 12.83 17.86 3.95
CA THR A 206 14.01 18.65 3.61
C THR A 206 14.63 19.21 4.89
N GLN A 207 15.78 19.88 4.76
CA GLN A 207 16.43 20.57 5.86
C GLN A 207 15.53 21.66 6.47
N THR A 208 14.65 22.26 5.67
CA THR A 208 13.77 23.38 6.06
C THR A 208 12.36 22.96 6.43
N SER A 209 11.97 21.69 6.26
CA SER A 209 10.60 21.23 6.53
C SER A 209 10.18 21.43 7.99
N LEU A 210 8.97 21.96 8.21
CA LEU A 210 8.39 22.25 9.53
C LEU A 210 7.43 21.12 9.98
N LEU A 211 7.99 19.98 10.37
CA LEU A 211 7.19 18.78 10.68
C LEU A 211 6.26 18.93 11.90
N ARG A 212 6.49 19.92 12.77
CA ARG A 212 5.61 20.25 13.90
C ARG A 212 4.21 20.71 13.45
N GLU A 213 4.10 21.28 12.26
CA GLU A 213 2.84 21.73 11.64
C GLU A 213 2.18 20.61 10.81
N GLY A 214 2.78 19.42 10.82
CA GLY A 214 2.37 18.27 10.04
C GLY A 214 3.18 18.11 8.77
N TRP A 215 2.89 17.03 8.05
CA TRP A 215 3.50 16.75 6.76
C TRP A 215 2.68 17.44 5.67
N LYS A 216 3.28 18.44 5.02
CA LYS A 216 2.66 19.20 3.95
C LYS A 216 3.51 19.08 2.70
N LEU A 217 2.95 18.53 1.63
CA LEU A 217 3.62 18.43 0.34
C LEU A 217 3.54 19.78 -0.38
N GLY A 218 4.66 20.26 -0.93
CA GLY A 218 4.68 21.51 -1.66
C GLY A 218 6.07 21.90 -2.12
N ASN A 219 6.19 23.15 -2.58
CA ASN A 219 7.44 23.75 -3.04
C ASN A 219 7.67 25.09 -2.34
N ALA A 220 7.27 25.23 -1.08
CA ALA A 220 7.59 26.40 -0.26
C ALA A 220 8.57 26.00 0.87
N PRO A 221 9.31 26.97 1.44
CA PRO A 221 10.04 26.74 2.68
C PRO A 221 9.09 26.17 3.76
N GLY A 222 9.53 25.12 4.46
CA GLY A 222 8.71 24.44 5.46
C GLY A 222 7.91 23.25 4.93
N ASP A 223 7.70 23.16 3.61
CA ASP A 223 7.02 22.01 3.01
C ASP A 223 7.99 20.81 2.88
N THR A 224 7.42 19.64 2.61
CA THR A 224 8.08 18.38 2.27
C THR A 224 7.97 18.16 0.76
N VAL A 225 8.83 17.30 0.21
CA VAL A 225 8.85 16.98 -1.23
C VAL A 225 8.48 15.53 -1.49
N ALA A 226 7.97 15.20 -2.68
CA ALA A 226 7.53 13.85 -3.03
C ALA A 226 8.55 13.04 -3.85
N SER A 227 9.60 13.68 -4.34
CA SER A 227 10.74 13.03 -4.99
C SER A 227 12.05 13.47 -4.35
N TRP A 228 13.11 12.73 -4.63
CA TRP A 228 14.42 13.02 -4.08
C TRP A 228 15.53 12.57 -5.02
N ASP A 229 16.53 13.42 -5.21
CA ASP A 229 17.79 13.08 -5.87
C ASP A 229 18.93 13.55 -4.97
N ALA A 230 19.56 12.61 -4.26
CA ALA A 230 20.55 12.96 -3.24
C ALA A 230 21.80 13.66 -3.81
N TRP A 231 22.09 13.47 -5.09
CA TRP A 231 23.20 14.14 -5.77
C TRP A 231 22.75 15.32 -6.64
N GLN A 232 21.45 15.58 -6.70
CA GLN A 232 20.85 16.66 -7.51
C GLN A 232 21.33 16.66 -8.97
N ARG A 233 21.44 15.47 -9.55
CA ARG A 233 21.88 15.28 -10.94
C ARG A 233 20.74 15.46 -11.94
N GLY A 234 19.53 15.77 -11.47
CA GLY A 234 18.35 15.90 -12.31
C GLY A 234 17.84 14.55 -12.82
N ARG A 235 18.02 13.48 -12.02
CA ARG A 235 17.60 12.13 -12.40
C ARG A 235 16.07 11.96 -12.44
N PRO A 236 15.29 12.51 -11.48
CA PRO A 236 13.84 12.50 -11.58
C PRO A 236 13.38 13.34 -12.78
N ASN A 237 12.46 12.79 -13.57
CA ASN A 237 11.92 13.48 -14.74
C ASN A 237 10.64 14.26 -14.40
N ALA A 238 10.74 15.58 -14.26
CA ALA A 238 9.62 16.48 -13.96
C ALA A 238 8.57 16.55 -15.08
N GLN A 239 8.95 16.28 -16.34
CA GLN A 239 7.98 16.19 -17.45
C GLN A 239 7.09 14.94 -17.33
N ARG A 240 7.57 13.91 -16.63
CA ARG A 240 6.73 12.76 -16.27
C ARG A 240 5.76 13.18 -15.16
N HIS A 241 6.25 13.59 -13.98
CA HIS A 241 5.41 14.00 -12.85
C HIS A 241 5.79 15.37 -12.31
N VAL A 242 4.80 16.20 -11.97
CA VAL A 242 5.00 17.44 -11.19
C VAL A 242 5.67 17.20 -9.82
N TRP A 243 5.63 15.98 -9.31
CA TRP A 243 6.25 15.62 -8.03
C TRP A 243 7.71 15.22 -8.17
N ASN A 244 8.18 15.01 -9.40
CA ASN A 244 9.60 14.83 -9.72
C ASN A 244 10.33 16.18 -9.82
N ASP A 245 9.64 17.30 -9.56
CA ASP A 245 10.26 18.60 -9.40
C ASP A 245 11.11 18.61 -8.10
N PRO A 246 12.44 18.85 -8.19
CA PRO A 246 13.37 18.73 -7.06
C PRO A 246 13.22 19.79 -5.97
N SER A 247 12.32 20.78 -6.10
CA SER A 247 12.19 21.94 -5.23
C SER A 247 13.42 22.86 -5.22
N ASP A 248 13.17 24.16 -5.42
CA ASP A 248 14.21 25.19 -5.47
C ASP A 248 14.88 25.47 -4.11
N PHE A 249 14.30 24.93 -3.03
CA PHE A 249 14.71 25.21 -1.65
C PHE A 249 15.65 24.16 -1.05
N LEU A 250 16.06 23.14 -1.83
CA LEU A 250 17.03 22.16 -1.38
C LEU A 250 18.46 22.76 -1.40
N PRO A 251 19.25 22.59 -0.34
CA PRO A 251 20.67 22.97 -0.35
C PRO A 251 21.43 22.12 -1.37
N LYS A 252 22.56 22.62 -1.89
CA LYS A 252 23.33 21.86 -2.87
C LYS A 252 24.00 20.63 -2.26
N ALA A 253 24.00 19.52 -2.98
CA ALA A 253 24.85 18.38 -2.65
C ALA A 253 26.34 18.78 -2.74
N GLY A 254 27.13 18.39 -1.73
CA GLY A 254 28.57 18.62 -1.67
C GLY A 254 29.35 17.36 -2.07
N ASP A 255 30.38 17.02 -1.28
CA ASP A 255 31.14 15.77 -1.44
C ASP A 255 30.41 14.52 -0.89
N THR A 256 29.22 14.72 -0.32
CA THR A 256 28.37 13.67 0.25
C THR A 256 26.93 13.82 -0.26
N PRO A 257 26.17 12.72 -0.36
CA PRO A 257 24.78 12.76 -0.79
C PRO A 257 23.94 13.59 0.18
N LEU A 258 23.10 14.46 -0.36
CA LEU A 258 22.08 15.15 0.42
C LEU A 258 20.96 14.16 0.74
N LEU A 259 20.93 13.63 1.96
CA LEU A 259 19.86 12.73 2.40
C LEU A 259 18.70 13.50 3.05
N PRO A 260 17.45 13.01 2.97
CA PRO A 260 16.32 13.61 3.67
C PRO A 260 16.47 13.44 5.18
N ARG A 261 15.91 14.35 5.97
CA ARG A 261 15.94 14.25 7.45
C ARG A 261 15.07 13.12 7.96
N ARG A 262 13.91 12.97 7.34
CA ARG A 262 12.87 12.00 7.68
C ARG A 262 12.10 11.65 6.43
N VAL A 263 11.62 10.42 6.36
CA VAL A 263 10.77 9.95 5.26
C VAL A 263 9.45 9.50 5.86
N ARG A 264 8.33 9.99 5.33
CA ARG A 264 7.01 9.45 5.63
C ARG A 264 6.61 8.52 4.50
N LEU A 265 6.37 7.28 4.88
CA LEU A 265 5.81 6.25 4.03
C LEU A 265 4.34 6.10 4.36
N GLU A 266 3.50 6.10 3.33
CA GLU A 266 2.09 5.80 3.42
C GLU A 266 1.82 4.61 2.52
N PHE A 267 1.31 3.51 3.07
CA PHE A 267 0.94 2.34 2.29
C PHE A 267 -0.56 2.11 2.39
N GLU A 268 -1.17 1.76 1.27
CA GLU A 268 -2.56 1.32 1.22
C GLU A 268 -2.65 0.06 0.38
N PHE A 269 -3.11 -1.02 1.00
CA PHE A 269 -3.31 -2.31 0.37
C PHE A 269 -4.78 -2.68 0.37
N GLU A 270 -5.18 -3.40 -0.66
CA GLU A 270 -6.48 -4.05 -0.75
C GLU A 270 -6.29 -5.55 -0.98
N HIS A 271 -6.93 -6.33 -0.12
CA HIS A 271 -6.88 -7.79 -0.21
C HIS A 271 -7.98 -8.28 -1.18
N PRO A 272 -7.74 -9.36 -1.97
CA PRO A 272 -8.75 -9.89 -2.90
C PRO A 272 -10.11 -10.23 -2.27
N ALA A 273 -10.13 -10.55 -0.97
CA ALA A 273 -11.37 -10.82 -0.24
C ALA A 273 -12.27 -9.58 -0.07
N ASP A 274 -11.69 -8.36 -0.09
CA ASP A 274 -12.44 -7.12 0.10
C ASP A 274 -13.08 -6.61 -1.19
N LEU A 275 -12.55 -6.99 -2.36
CA LEU A 275 -13.14 -6.67 -3.67
C LEU A 275 -14.62 -7.04 -3.76
N ARG A 276 -15.00 -8.22 -3.23
CA ARG A 276 -16.39 -8.69 -3.22
C ARG A 276 -17.31 -7.86 -2.33
N ARG A 277 -16.75 -7.07 -1.43
CA ARG A 277 -17.45 -6.27 -0.42
C ARG A 277 -17.47 -4.79 -0.76
N ARG A 278 -16.94 -4.37 -1.92
CA ARG A 278 -16.96 -2.97 -2.36
C ARG A 278 -18.33 -2.51 -2.84
N THR A 279 -18.47 -1.19 -2.83
CA THR A 279 -19.57 -0.48 -3.48
C THR A 279 -19.17 -0.05 -4.88
N ARG A 280 -20.13 0.40 -5.67
CA ARG A 280 -19.96 0.90 -7.03
C ARG A 280 -20.64 2.25 -7.17
N LEU A 281 -20.22 3.01 -8.17
CA LEU A 281 -20.97 4.17 -8.64
C LEU A 281 -22.33 3.70 -9.15
N SER A 282 -23.40 4.40 -8.76
CA SER A 282 -24.76 4.16 -9.26
C SER A 282 -25.11 5.05 -10.46
N ASN A 283 -24.28 6.04 -10.76
CA ASN A 283 -24.44 6.98 -11.86
C ASN A 283 -23.08 7.31 -12.50
N TYR A 284 -23.11 7.84 -13.72
CA TYR A 284 -21.95 8.44 -14.36
C TYR A 284 -21.45 9.63 -13.52
N LEU A 285 -20.13 9.74 -13.36
CA LEU A 285 -19.46 10.83 -12.65
C LEU A 285 -18.61 11.63 -13.64
N GLY A 286 -18.99 12.88 -13.90
CA GLY A 286 -18.28 13.78 -14.80
C GLY A 286 -17.05 14.46 -14.19
N PRO A 287 -16.11 14.99 -15.01
CA PRO A 287 -14.86 15.59 -14.54
C PRO A 287 -15.00 16.71 -13.50
N GLN A 288 -16.10 17.48 -13.55
CA GLN A 288 -16.35 18.65 -12.70
C GLN A 288 -17.31 18.36 -11.53
N ASP A 289 -17.84 17.15 -11.45
CA ASP A 289 -18.81 16.80 -10.43
C ASP A 289 -18.12 16.67 -9.05
N GLY A 290 -18.68 17.32 -8.03
CA GLY A 290 -18.15 17.26 -6.65
C GLY A 290 -18.70 16.10 -5.81
N GLY A 291 -19.47 15.19 -6.42
CA GLY A 291 -20.11 14.10 -5.70
C GLY A 291 -20.82 13.11 -6.61
N PHE A 292 -21.20 11.96 -6.06
CA PHE A 292 -21.85 10.86 -6.78
C PHE A 292 -22.75 10.03 -5.85
N GLU A 293 -23.61 9.20 -6.45
CA GLU A 293 -24.38 8.20 -5.74
C GLU A 293 -23.66 6.84 -5.77
N VAL A 294 -23.74 6.11 -4.66
CA VAL A 294 -23.21 4.74 -4.55
C VAL A 294 -24.29 3.72 -4.26
N ASP A 295 -24.02 2.46 -4.62
CA ASP A 295 -24.93 1.34 -4.37
C ASP A 295 -25.18 1.10 -2.88
N ASP A 296 -24.11 1.14 -2.07
CA ASP A 296 -24.17 0.89 -0.63
C ASP A 296 -23.14 1.76 0.12
N PRO A 297 -23.57 2.85 0.77
CA PRO A 297 -22.69 3.80 1.45
C PRO A 297 -22.06 3.22 2.73
N ALA A 298 -22.61 2.14 3.30
CA ALA A 298 -22.04 1.51 4.49
C ALA A 298 -20.70 0.80 4.21
N LYS A 299 -20.34 0.67 2.93
CA LYS A 299 -19.07 0.09 2.45
C LYS A 299 -18.05 1.15 2.03
N LEU A 300 -18.24 2.41 2.43
CA LEU A 300 -17.25 3.45 2.21
C LEU A 300 -16.35 3.62 3.43
N PRO A 301 -15.11 4.13 3.26
CA PRO A 301 -14.34 4.62 4.39
C PRO A 301 -15.01 5.84 5.02
N GLU A 302 -14.59 6.17 6.25
CA GLU A 302 -15.08 7.37 6.94
C GLU A 302 -14.69 8.66 6.19
N PRO A 303 -15.44 9.75 6.35
CA PRO A 303 -15.07 11.06 5.80
C PRO A 303 -13.63 11.45 6.18
N GLY A 304 -12.91 12.00 5.20
CA GLY A 304 -11.48 12.24 5.26
C GLY A 304 -10.64 11.14 4.61
N GLY A 305 -11.17 9.93 4.45
CA GLY A 305 -10.55 8.82 3.74
C GLY A 305 -10.54 9.00 2.22
N HIS A 306 -9.72 8.19 1.54
CA HIS A 306 -9.59 8.19 0.09
C HIS A 306 -10.24 6.95 -0.53
N VAL A 307 -10.74 7.12 -1.75
CA VAL A 307 -11.20 6.04 -2.63
C VAL A 307 -10.55 6.20 -3.99
N LEU A 308 -10.23 5.10 -4.64
CA LEU A 308 -9.72 5.02 -5.99
C LEU A 308 -10.83 4.52 -6.91
N VAL A 309 -11.12 5.27 -7.96
CA VAL A 309 -12.04 4.87 -9.03
C VAL A 309 -11.26 4.86 -10.33
N ASP A 310 -11.14 3.68 -10.93
CA ASP A 310 -10.31 3.42 -12.10
C ASP A 310 -8.83 3.84 -11.85
N SER A 311 -8.45 5.05 -12.27
CA SER A 311 -7.11 5.65 -12.09
C SER A 311 -7.11 6.97 -11.32
N GLU A 312 -8.24 7.38 -10.76
CA GLU A 312 -8.36 8.63 -10.01
C GLU A 312 -8.59 8.40 -8.52
N TRP A 313 -7.81 9.12 -7.71
CA TRP A 313 -8.01 9.22 -6.28
C TRP A 313 -8.96 10.36 -5.94
N LEU A 314 -9.97 10.04 -5.14
CA LEU A 314 -10.94 10.98 -4.60
C LEU A 314 -10.88 10.94 -3.07
N ARG A 315 -10.99 12.09 -2.40
CA ARG A 315 -11.12 12.16 -0.94
C ARG A 315 -12.57 12.38 -0.57
N ILE A 316 -13.11 11.53 0.31
CA ILE A 316 -14.48 11.66 0.80
C ILE A 316 -14.55 12.85 1.75
N GLU A 317 -15.41 13.83 1.46
CA GLU A 317 -15.66 14.97 2.35
C GLU A 317 -16.86 14.72 3.25
N SER A 318 -17.92 14.10 2.73
CA SER A 318 -19.10 13.73 3.52
C SER A 318 -19.94 12.65 2.84
N VAL A 319 -20.69 11.89 3.63
CA VAL A 319 -21.66 10.88 3.14
C VAL A 319 -23.05 11.20 3.69
N MET A 320 -24.04 11.36 2.80
CA MET A 320 -25.43 11.67 3.13
C MET A 320 -26.37 10.69 2.44
N GLY A 321 -26.78 9.64 3.15
CA GLY A 321 -27.49 8.52 2.51
C GLY A 321 -26.59 7.88 1.46
N ARG A 322 -27.08 7.74 0.22
CA ARG A 322 -26.30 7.20 -0.90
C ARG A 322 -25.44 8.25 -1.62
N TRP A 323 -25.64 9.53 -1.34
CA TRP A 323 -24.88 10.62 -1.94
C TRP A 323 -23.57 10.84 -1.19
N VAL A 324 -22.48 10.96 -1.94
CA VAL A 324 -21.12 11.14 -1.43
C VAL A 324 -20.55 12.41 -2.02
N ASN A 325 -20.12 13.36 -1.19
CA ASN A 325 -19.35 14.52 -1.63
C ASN A 325 -17.87 14.19 -1.55
N VAL A 326 -17.13 14.59 -2.56
CA VAL A 326 -15.71 14.29 -2.70
C VAL A 326 -14.90 15.49 -3.18
N ARG A 327 -13.64 15.49 -2.80
CA ARG A 327 -12.61 16.25 -3.49
C ARG A 327 -11.91 15.35 -4.51
N ARG A 328 -11.82 15.85 -5.75
CA ARG A 328 -11.30 15.13 -6.91
C ARG A 328 -9.82 15.38 -7.15
N GLY A 329 -9.16 14.50 -7.92
CA GLY A 329 -7.76 14.68 -8.31
C GLY A 329 -6.78 14.65 -7.13
N GLU A 330 -7.09 13.88 -6.10
CA GLU A 330 -6.23 13.71 -4.93
C GLU A 330 -5.05 12.79 -5.27
N ARG A 331 -4.06 12.73 -4.36
CA ARG A 331 -2.86 11.88 -4.54
C ARG A 331 -2.19 12.05 -5.92
N GLY A 332 -2.20 13.29 -6.41
CA GLY A 332 -1.56 13.68 -7.66
C GLY A 332 -2.30 13.23 -8.91
N THR A 333 -3.50 12.65 -8.82
CA THR A 333 -4.32 12.28 -9.99
C THR A 333 -5.03 13.50 -10.60
N ALA A 334 -5.59 13.34 -11.79
CA ALA A 334 -6.38 14.39 -12.45
C ALA A 334 -7.85 13.95 -12.52
N PRO A 335 -8.81 14.88 -12.34
CA PRO A 335 -10.24 14.57 -12.49
C PRO A 335 -10.58 14.00 -13.87
N LYS A 336 -11.26 12.86 -13.91
CA LYS A 336 -11.68 12.13 -15.11
C LYS A 336 -13.17 11.76 -15.09
N PRO A 337 -13.79 11.45 -16.23
CA PRO A 337 -15.11 10.85 -16.23
C PRO A 337 -15.04 9.39 -15.77
N HIS A 338 -16.06 8.92 -15.06
CA HIS A 338 -16.20 7.52 -14.65
C HIS A 338 -17.58 6.98 -15.00
N GLU A 339 -17.61 5.74 -15.47
CA GLU A 339 -18.83 5.07 -15.90
C GLU A 339 -19.69 4.61 -14.72
N ASN A 340 -20.98 4.47 -14.98
CA ASN A 340 -21.88 3.82 -14.03
C ASN A 340 -21.42 2.37 -13.77
N GLY A 341 -21.37 1.98 -12.50
CA GLY A 341 -20.94 0.65 -12.08
C GLY A 341 -19.43 0.51 -11.83
N SER A 342 -18.63 1.57 -12.04
CA SER A 342 -17.21 1.58 -11.66
C SER A 342 -17.05 1.26 -10.18
N VAL A 343 -16.04 0.44 -9.88
CA VAL A 343 -15.77 -0.05 -8.52
C VAL A 343 -15.04 1.03 -7.73
N LEU A 344 -15.42 1.20 -6.46
CA LEU A 344 -14.67 2.04 -5.53
C LEU A 344 -13.70 1.17 -4.75
N HIS A 345 -12.41 1.35 -5.02
CA HIS A 345 -11.31 0.70 -4.32
C HIS A 345 -10.86 1.55 -3.14
N TYR A 346 -10.56 0.92 -2.01
CA TYR A 346 -9.90 1.58 -0.88
C TYR A 346 -9.33 0.54 0.06
N GLY A 347 -8.18 0.84 0.66
CA GLY A 347 -7.53 -0.01 1.64
C GLY A 347 -7.53 0.61 3.02
N ARG A 348 -6.84 -0.06 3.94
CA ARG A 348 -6.43 0.57 5.19
C ARG A 348 -5.10 1.26 4.96
N THR A 349 -5.04 2.54 5.27
CA THR A 349 -3.80 3.30 5.23
C THR A 349 -2.94 2.97 6.45
N LEU A 350 -1.70 2.54 6.20
CA LEU A 350 -0.63 2.45 7.18
C LEU A 350 0.34 3.61 6.94
N VAL A 351 0.68 4.34 7.99
CA VAL A 351 1.65 5.44 7.92
C VAL A 351 2.86 5.09 8.80
N ARG A 352 4.06 5.28 8.27
CA ARG A 352 5.32 5.08 8.97
C ARG A 352 6.27 6.25 8.70
N ASP A 353 6.65 6.93 9.76
CA ASP A 353 7.70 7.95 9.72
C ASP A 353 9.05 7.29 10.06
N VAL A 354 10.03 7.47 9.18
CA VAL A 354 11.37 6.88 9.27
C VAL A 354 12.40 8.01 9.44
N PRO A 355 13.00 8.18 10.63
CA PRO A 355 14.11 9.11 10.80
C PRO A 355 15.35 8.58 10.07
N ILE A 356 16.06 9.46 9.38
CA ILE A 356 17.31 9.10 8.71
C ILE A 356 18.45 9.44 9.67
N ALA A 357 19.04 8.40 10.26
CA ALA A 357 19.89 8.47 11.47
C ALA A 357 21.12 9.38 11.37
N VAL A 358 21.49 9.78 10.15
CA VAL A 358 22.67 10.61 9.87
C VAL A 358 22.38 12.11 9.99
N HIS A 359 21.11 12.50 10.03
CA HIS A 359 20.72 13.85 10.41
C HIS A 359 20.55 13.91 11.94
N ARG A 360 21.50 14.57 12.60
CA ARG A 360 21.32 15.00 13.98
C ARG A 360 20.17 16.01 13.97
N GLU A 361 19.11 15.77 14.74
CA GLU A 361 18.12 16.81 15.01
C GLU A 361 18.86 17.92 15.76
N ASP A 362 19.20 19.00 15.07
CA ASP A 362 19.56 20.26 15.73
C ASP A 362 18.29 20.76 16.41
N TRP A 363 18.22 20.51 17.72
CA TRP A 363 17.12 20.88 18.61
C TRP A 363 17.07 22.39 18.87
N ASP A 364 17.08 23.22 17.81
CA ASP A 364 17.00 24.68 17.94
C ASP A 364 16.38 25.36 16.70
N LEU A 365 15.13 24.99 16.35
CA LEU A 365 14.27 25.72 15.40
C LEU A 365 12.84 25.95 15.91
#